data_AF-A0A6P0TTV4-F1
#
_entry.id   AF-A0A6P0TTV4-F1
#
_cell.length_a   1.000
_cell.length_b   1.000
_cell.length_c   1.000
_cell.angle_alpha   90.00
_cell.angle_beta   90.00
_cell.angle_gamma   90.00
#
_symmetry.space_group_name_H-M   'P 1'
#
loop_
_entity.id
_entity.type
_entity.pdbx_description
1 polymer ?
#
loop_
_entity_poly.entity_id
_entity_poly.type
_entity_poly.pdbx_seq_one_letter_code
_entity_poly.pdbx_strand_id
1 'polypeptide(L)'
;MIIYEFKVKAKPEQYKAIYEAIKTSQFIQNKCLRYWMDNKGVSKYDLNKYCKILAKEFKFASELNSMARQSAAERAWSAIARFYDNCKKKIKGKKGYPQFKKHCRSVEYKTSGWKLSENRKAITFSDKKDIGTLKLKGTYDLNYYQLNQIKRVRLVKRTDGYYAQFAIQIDLKIESQPTGKAVGLDVG
;
A
#
# COMPACT_ATOMS: atom_id res chain seq x y z
N MET A 1 8.77 -11.44 0.40
CA MET A 1 8.27 -10.66 -0.75
C MET A 1 9.39 -9.78 -1.24
N ILE A 2 9.64 -9.74 -2.54
CA ILE A 2 10.53 -8.74 -3.15
C ILE A 2 9.73 -7.52 -3.59
N ILE A 3 10.43 -6.40 -3.71
CA ILE A 3 9.86 -5.12 -4.14
C ILE A 3 10.61 -4.63 -5.36
N TYR A 4 9.90 -4.45 -6.48
CA TYR A 4 10.45 -3.80 -7.66
C TYR A 4 9.76 -2.47 -7.92
N GLU A 5 10.55 -1.44 -8.24
CA GLU A 5 10.06 -0.10 -8.54
C GLU A 5 10.36 0.27 -9.98
N PHE A 6 9.35 0.81 -10.65
CA PHE A 6 9.44 1.33 -12.00
C PHE A 6 9.02 2.79 -11.98
N LYS A 7 9.83 3.66 -12.56
CA LYS A 7 9.47 5.06 -12.77
C LYS A 7 8.27 5.11 -13.71
N VAL A 8 7.29 5.95 -13.39
CA VAL A 8 6.09 6.15 -14.19
C VAL A 8 6.30 7.31 -15.15
N LYS A 9 6.13 7.05 -16.45
CA LYS A 9 6.01 8.09 -17.48
C LYS A 9 4.52 8.22 -17.86
N ALA A 10 3.96 9.40 -17.59
CA ALA A 10 2.54 9.70 -17.77
C ALA A 10 2.34 11.16 -18.22
N LYS A 11 1.10 11.51 -18.58
CA LYS A 11 0.71 12.89 -18.88
C LYS A 11 0.50 13.71 -17.59
N PRO A 12 0.57 15.06 -17.64
CA PRO A 12 0.34 15.92 -16.48
C PRO A 12 -0.98 15.63 -15.73
N GLU A 13 -2.06 15.36 -16.46
CA GLU A 13 -3.39 15.07 -15.90
C GLU A 13 -3.37 13.76 -15.11
N GLN A 14 -2.66 12.75 -15.62
CA GLN A 14 -2.49 11.46 -14.95
C GLN A 14 -1.65 11.63 -13.67
N TYR A 15 -0.61 12.46 -13.67
CA TYR A 15 0.14 12.74 -12.45
C TYR A 15 -0.73 13.43 -11.38
N LYS A 16 -1.61 14.33 -11.79
CA LYS A 16 -2.61 14.94 -10.90
C LYS A 16 -3.58 13.88 -10.35
N ALA A 17 -4.10 12.99 -11.20
CA ALA A 17 -4.95 11.88 -10.79
C ALA A 17 -4.27 10.96 -9.75
N ILE A 18 -2.99 10.61 -9.95
CA ILE A 18 -2.22 9.82 -8.99
C ILE A 18 -2.10 10.56 -7.65
N TYR A 19 -1.83 11.86 -7.69
CA TYR A 19 -1.75 12.69 -6.49
C TYR A 19 -3.07 12.73 -5.72
N GLU A 20 -4.20 12.90 -6.42
CA GLU A 20 -5.54 12.87 -5.82
C GLU A 20 -5.88 11.49 -5.24
N ALA A 21 -5.48 10.39 -5.90
CA ALA A 21 -5.64 9.04 -5.36
C ALA A 21 -4.85 8.84 -4.04
N ILE A 22 -3.61 9.35 -3.97
CA ILE A 22 -2.80 9.33 -2.74
C ILE A 22 -3.46 10.15 -1.62
N LYS A 23 -3.95 11.35 -1.92
CA LYS A 23 -4.68 12.19 -0.95
C LYS A 23 -5.97 11.53 -0.47
N THR A 24 -6.71 10.89 -1.38
CA THR A 24 -7.92 10.13 -1.03
C THR A 24 -7.59 8.97 -0.09
N SER A 25 -6.51 8.23 -0.37
CA SER A 25 -6.03 7.17 0.52
C SER A 25 -5.66 7.70 1.91
N GLN A 26 -4.98 8.85 1.99
CA GLN A 26 -4.65 9.52 3.26
C GLN A 26 -5.90 9.92 4.04
N PHE A 27 -6.88 10.52 3.36
CA PHE A 27 -8.15 10.92 3.95
C PHE A 27 -8.86 9.72 4.60
N ILE A 28 -8.99 8.62 3.86
CA ILE A 28 -9.63 7.39 4.36
C ILE A 28 -8.88 6.85 5.57
N GLN A 29 -7.54 6.78 5.51
CA GLN A 29 -6.73 6.34 6.66
C GLN A 29 -7.00 7.19 7.91
N ASN A 30 -7.06 8.52 7.76
CA ASN A 30 -7.32 9.43 8.86
C ASN A 30 -8.76 9.35 9.38
N LYS A 31 -9.76 9.21 8.51
CA LYS A 31 -11.16 9.00 8.92
C LYS A 31 -11.34 7.67 9.65
N CYS A 32 -10.69 6.59 9.19
CA CYS A 32 -10.68 5.31 9.90
C CYS A 32 -10.03 5.43 11.29
N LEU A 33 -8.92 6.16 11.41
CA LEU A 33 -8.31 6.42 12.71
C LEU A 33 -9.26 7.20 13.62
N ARG A 34 -9.89 8.26 13.11
CA ARG A 34 -10.85 9.06 13.89
C ARG A 34 -12.03 8.22 14.34
N TYR A 35 -12.59 7.40 13.44
CA TYR A 35 -13.68 6.49 13.76
C TYR A 35 -13.31 5.54 14.90
N TRP A 36 -12.09 4.99 14.91
CA TRP A 36 -11.61 4.18 16.03
C TRP A 36 -11.48 4.97 17.33
N MET A 37 -11.05 6.25 17.28
CA MET A 37 -10.94 7.09 18.48
C MET A 37 -12.31 7.38 19.10
N ASP A 38 -13.34 7.55 18.27
CA ASP A 38 -14.68 7.93 18.71
C ASP A 38 -15.53 6.74 19.18
N ASN A 39 -15.09 5.51 18.93
CA ASN A 39 -15.90 4.30 19.17
C ASN A 39 -15.11 3.24 19.95
N LYS A 40 -15.77 2.58 20.91
CA LYS A 40 -15.18 1.46 21.67
C LYS A 40 -15.32 0.15 20.90
N GLY A 41 -14.35 -0.75 21.04
CA GLY A 41 -14.43 -2.12 20.50
C GLY A 41 -14.32 -2.23 18.97
N VAL A 42 -13.90 -1.17 18.27
CA VAL A 42 -13.75 -1.19 16.81
C VAL A 42 -12.71 -2.21 16.36
N SER A 43 -13.11 -3.10 15.46
CA SER A 43 -12.24 -4.10 14.84
C SER A 43 -11.72 -3.68 13.47
N LYS A 44 -10.76 -4.44 12.93
CA LYS A 44 -10.30 -4.31 11.53
C LYS A 44 -11.47 -4.38 10.54
N TYR A 45 -12.44 -5.25 10.79
CA TYR A 45 -13.58 -5.47 9.90
C TYR A 45 -14.53 -4.26 9.90
N ASP A 46 -14.68 -3.60 11.04
CA ASP A 46 -15.50 -2.40 11.14
C ASP A 46 -14.90 -1.24 10.36
N LEU A 47 -13.56 -1.06 10.40
CA LEU A 47 -12.88 -0.07 9.57
C LEU A 47 -13.05 -0.35 8.06
N ASN A 48 -13.02 -1.62 7.66
CA ASN A 48 -13.29 -2.00 6.27
C ASN A 48 -14.74 -1.74 5.85
N LYS A 49 -15.72 -1.97 6.74
CA LYS A 49 -17.12 -1.59 6.50
C LYS A 49 -17.27 -0.07 6.41
N TYR A 50 -16.58 0.67 7.26
CA TYR A 50 -16.59 2.13 7.27
C TYR A 50 -16.09 2.74 5.94
N CYS A 51 -15.16 2.10 5.24
CA CYS A 51 -14.77 2.52 3.87
C CYS A 51 -15.93 2.55 2.86
N LYS A 52 -16.99 1.75 3.06
CA LYS A 52 -18.20 1.81 2.23
C LYS A 52 -19.04 3.04 2.57
N ILE A 53 -19.14 3.38 3.85
CA ILE A 53 -19.85 4.58 4.33
C ILE A 53 -19.16 5.83 3.78
N LEU A 54 -17.83 5.93 3.94
CA LEU A 54 -17.04 7.04 3.40
C LEU A 54 -17.20 7.22 1.88
N ALA A 55 -17.34 6.12 1.14
CA ALA A 55 -17.56 6.20 -0.30
C ALA A 55 -18.97 6.59 -0.70
N LYS A 56 -19.98 6.42 0.18
CA LYS A 56 -21.32 6.97 -0.03
C LYS A 56 -21.35 8.46 0.30
N GLU A 57 -20.63 8.87 1.35
CA GLU A 57 -20.58 10.25 1.84
C GLU A 57 -19.73 11.17 0.95
N PHE A 58 -18.61 10.68 0.43
CA PHE A 58 -17.66 11.49 -0.32
C PHE A 58 -17.47 10.97 -1.75
N LYS A 59 -17.87 11.78 -2.74
CA LYS A 59 -17.71 11.45 -4.17
C LYS A 59 -16.27 11.05 -4.51
N PHE A 60 -15.28 11.83 -4.05
CA PHE A 60 -13.87 11.52 -4.31
C PHE A 60 -13.39 10.22 -3.65
N ALA A 61 -13.99 9.78 -2.54
CA ALA A 61 -13.67 8.48 -1.95
C ALA A 61 -14.32 7.34 -2.75
N SER A 62 -15.52 7.57 -3.30
CA SER A 62 -16.23 6.62 -4.17
C SER A 62 -15.46 6.29 -5.45
N GLU A 63 -14.72 7.27 -5.96
CA GLU A 63 -13.92 7.15 -7.19
C GLU A 63 -12.71 6.23 -7.03
N LEU A 64 -12.18 6.09 -5.81
CA LEU A 64 -11.05 5.22 -5.52
C LEU A 64 -11.49 3.75 -5.46
N ASN A 65 -10.68 2.86 -6.05
CA ASN A 65 -10.92 1.42 -6.01
C ASN A 65 -11.19 0.91 -4.58
N SER A 66 -12.15 0.00 -4.42
CA SER A 66 -12.58 -0.53 -3.13
C SER A 66 -11.44 -1.19 -2.34
N MET A 67 -10.54 -1.93 -3.00
CA MET A 67 -9.38 -2.53 -2.35
C MET A 67 -8.34 -1.48 -1.94
N ALA A 68 -8.22 -0.38 -2.68
CA ALA A 68 -7.34 0.72 -2.28
C ALA A 68 -7.88 1.47 -1.05
N ARG A 69 -9.20 1.64 -0.96
CA ARG A 69 -9.86 2.15 0.26
C ARG A 69 -9.62 1.21 1.45
N GLN A 70 -9.81 -0.09 1.25
CA GLN A 70 -9.55 -1.09 2.30
C GLN A 70 -8.07 -1.11 2.71
N SER A 71 -7.12 -1.00 1.78
CA SER A 71 -5.69 -0.90 2.12
C SER A 71 -5.40 0.32 3.01
N ALA A 72 -6.07 1.46 2.76
CA ALA A 72 -5.96 2.63 3.63
C ALA A 72 -6.50 2.36 5.06
N ALA A 73 -7.65 1.70 5.19
CA ALA A 73 -8.19 1.27 6.48
C ALA A 73 -7.27 0.28 7.20
N GLU A 74 -6.68 -0.66 6.47
CA GLU A 74 -5.72 -1.62 7.03
C GLU A 74 -4.46 -0.93 7.53
N ARG A 75 -3.98 0.13 6.88
CA ARG A 75 -2.87 0.93 7.39
C ARG A 75 -3.21 1.63 8.71
N ALA A 76 -4.44 2.13 8.85
CA ALA A 76 -4.92 2.68 10.12
C ALA A 76 -4.96 1.57 11.19
N TRP A 77 -5.53 0.41 10.85
CA TRP A 77 -5.58 -0.74 11.75
C TRP A 77 -4.20 -1.22 12.18
N SER A 78 -3.22 -1.31 11.27
CA SER A 78 -1.86 -1.73 11.64
C SER A 78 -1.22 -0.80 12.68
N ALA A 79 -1.52 0.50 12.64
CA ALA A 79 -1.06 1.44 13.67
C ALA A 79 -1.76 1.20 15.01
N ILE A 80 -3.08 0.99 14.99
CA ILE A 80 -3.92 0.70 16.17
C ILE A 80 -3.50 -0.63 16.83
N ALA A 81 -3.40 -1.70 16.04
CA ALA A 81 -3.00 -3.02 16.51
C ALA A 81 -1.61 -2.98 17.16
N ARG A 82 -0.65 -2.31 16.51
CA ARG A 82 0.69 -2.11 17.07
C ARG A 82 0.67 -1.39 18.41
N PHE A 83 -0.18 -0.37 18.57
CA PHE A 83 -0.33 0.34 19.85
C PHE A 83 -0.82 -0.60 20.95
N TYR A 84 -1.86 -1.39 20.69
CA TYR A 84 -2.36 -2.37 21.66
C TYR A 84 -1.37 -3.49 21.96
N ASP A 85 -0.70 -4.03 20.93
CA ASP A 85 0.34 -5.06 21.10
C ASP A 85 1.48 -4.54 21.98
N ASN A 86 1.92 -3.30 21.77
CA ASN A 86 2.96 -2.67 22.58
C ASN A 86 2.49 -2.45 24.03
N CYS A 87 1.21 -2.11 24.24
CA CYS A 87 0.63 -2.00 25.57
C CYS A 87 0.60 -3.35 26.28
N LYS A 88 0.14 -4.41 25.59
CA LYS A 88 0.09 -5.78 26.11
C LYS A 88 1.48 -6.29 26.48
N LYS A 89 2.49 -6.01 25.65
CA LYS A 89 3.90 -6.35 25.89
C LYS A 89 4.61 -5.44 26.89
N LYS A 90 3.94 -4.43 27.46
CA LYS A 90 4.49 -3.46 28.42
C LYS A 90 5.81 -2.79 27.96
N ILE A 91 5.92 -2.48 26.66
CA ILE A 91 7.13 -1.86 26.11
C ILE A 91 7.29 -0.42 26.63
N LYS A 92 8.37 -0.14 27.38
CA LYS A 92 8.68 1.21 27.91
C LYS A 92 8.94 2.21 26.77
N GLY A 93 8.40 3.43 26.88
CA GLY A 93 8.68 4.56 25.99
C GLY A 93 8.15 4.47 24.53
N LYS A 94 7.76 3.28 24.05
CA LYS A 94 7.41 3.05 22.63
C LYS A 94 5.98 2.54 22.41
N LYS A 95 5.06 2.75 23.37
CA LYS A 95 3.62 2.41 23.17
C LYS A 95 3.09 3.06 21.89
N GLY A 96 3.42 4.34 21.68
CA GLY A 96 3.26 5.04 20.40
C GLY A 96 1.82 5.11 19.91
N TYR A 97 0.99 5.93 20.60
CA TYR A 97 -0.41 6.13 20.23
C TYR A 97 -0.55 6.51 18.75
N PRO A 98 -1.49 5.92 17.98
CA PRO A 98 -1.64 6.21 16.56
C PRO A 98 -1.96 7.69 16.33
N GLN A 99 -1.28 8.32 15.37
CA GLN A 99 -1.47 9.73 15.03
C GLN A 99 -2.01 9.87 13.60
N PHE A 100 -2.73 10.97 13.36
CA PHE A 100 -3.18 11.33 12.01
C PHE A 100 -2.00 11.49 11.06
N LYS A 101 -2.14 10.88 9.88
CA LYS A 101 -1.15 10.93 8.82
C LYS A 101 -1.13 12.33 8.22
N LYS A 102 -0.04 13.08 8.42
CA LYS A 102 0.19 14.41 7.82
C LYS A 102 0.68 14.33 6.37
N HIS A 103 1.52 13.34 6.07
CA HIS A 103 2.08 13.13 4.74
C HIS A 103 1.91 11.68 4.30
N CYS A 104 1.08 11.47 3.28
CA CYS A 104 1.01 10.20 2.56
C CYS A 104 1.73 10.34 1.22
N ARG A 105 2.48 9.30 0.84
CA ARG A 105 3.22 9.27 -0.43
C ARG A 105 2.82 8.08 -1.29
N SER A 106 1.82 7.28 -0.90
CA SER A 106 1.44 6.14 -1.71
C SER A 106 -0.02 5.73 -1.56
N VAL A 107 -0.57 5.23 -2.65
CA VAL A 107 -1.83 4.49 -2.70
C VAL A 107 -1.50 3.05 -3.10
N GLU A 108 -2.16 2.09 -2.46
CA GLU A 108 -1.92 0.66 -2.69
C GLU A 108 -3.16 -0.02 -3.22
N TYR A 109 -2.99 -0.81 -4.27
CA TYR A 109 -3.98 -1.66 -4.88
C TYR A 109 -3.54 -3.11 -4.64
N LYS A 110 -4.46 -3.96 -4.16
CA LYS A 110 -4.17 -5.38 -3.88
C LYS A 110 -4.29 -6.20 -5.16
N THR A 111 -5.37 -6.97 -5.31
CA THR A 111 -5.59 -7.88 -6.43
C THR A 111 -6.49 -7.31 -7.53
N SER A 112 -7.09 -6.14 -7.33
CA SER A 112 -7.96 -5.48 -8.32
C SER A 112 -7.64 -4.00 -8.48
N GLY A 113 -8.22 -3.37 -9.50
CA GLY A 113 -8.07 -1.96 -9.81
C GLY A 113 -6.82 -1.64 -10.65
N TRP A 114 -6.09 -2.67 -11.09
CA TRP A 114 -4.96 -2.54 -11.99
C TRP A 114 -4.87 -3.74 -12.94
N LYS A 115 -4.26 -3.54 -14.12
CA LYS A 115 -3.95 -4.59 -15.11
C LYS A 115 -2.64 -4.26 -15.79
N LEU A 116 -1.75 -5.24 -15.96
CA LEU A 116 -0.53 -5.09 -16.75
C LEU A 116 -0.84 -5.28 -18.24
N SER A 117 -0.10 -4.57 -19.10
CA SER A 117 -0.07 -4.88 -20.54
C SER A 117 0.54 -6.25 -20.78
N GLU A 118 0.30 -6.84 -21.96
CA GLU A 118 0.82 -8.17 -22.32
C GLU A 118 2.34 -8.26 -22.18
N ASN A 119 3.05 -7.24 -22.69
CA ASN A 119 4.50 -7.11 -22.56
C ASN A 119 4.98 -6.56 -21.20
N ARG A 120 4.05 -6.24 -20.29
CA ARG A 120 4.28 -5.69 -18.94
C ARG A 120 5.11 -4.41 -18.88
N LYS A 121 5.14 -3.65 -19.98
CA LYS A 121 5.78 -2.32 -20.06
C LYS A 121 4.82 -1.18 -19.71
N ALA A 122 3.55 -1.49 -19.50
CA ALA A 122 2.55 -0.53 -19.06
C ALA A 122 1.62 -1.16 -18.01
N ILE A 123 1.01 -0.30 -17.21
CA ILE A 123 0.00 -0.68 -16.21
C ILE A 123 -1.20 0.26 -16.34
N THR A 124 -2.40 -0.31 -16.37
CA THR A 124 -3.67 0.43 -16.42
C THR A 124 -4.36 0.36 -15.08
N PHE A 125 -4.71 1.50 -14.52
CA PHE A 125 -5.56 1.60 -13.34
C PHE A 125 -6.99 1.89 -13.78
N SER A 126 -7.94 1.10 -13.28
CA SER A 126 -9.35 1.10 -13.73
C SER A 126 -10.32 1.68 -12.71
N ASP A 127 -9.81 2.43 -11.73
CA ASP A 127 -10.67 3.21 -10.84
C ASP A 127 -11.21 4.46 -11.53
N LYS A 128 -12.12 5.17 -10.86
CA LYS A 128 -12.73 6.40 -11.41
C LYS A 128 -11.90 7.63 -11.06
N LYS A 129 -10.59 7.47 -10.81
CA LYS A 129 -9.67 8.57 -10.58
C LYS A 129 -9.03 9.10 -11.85
N ASP A 130 -9.36 8.51 -13.00
CA ASP A 130 -8.83 8.90 -14.31
C ASP A 130 -7.30 8.78 -14.41
N ILE A 131 -6.71 7.84 -13.66
CA ILE A 131 -5.27 7.52 -13.76
C ILE A 131 -4.97 6.89 -15.13
N GLY A 132 -5.80 5.93 -15.55
CA GLY A 132 -5.67 5.26 -16.84
C GLY A 132 -4.37 4.46 -16.99
N THR A 133 -3.85 4.42 -18.22
CA THR A 133 -2.65 3.64 -18.58
C THR A 133 -1.37 4.44 -18.40
N LEU A 134 -0.42 3.86 -17.68
CA LEU A 134 0.88 4.44 -17.34
C LEU A 134 1.99 3.61 -17.94
N LYS A 135 3.03 4.27 -18.49
CA LYS A 135 4.22 3.58 -18.99
C LYS A 135 5.20 3.32 -17.86
N LEU A 136 5.67 2.09 -17.76
CA LEU A 136 6.67 1.65 -16.78
C LEU A 136 8.08 1.84 -17.37
N LYS A 137 8.97 2.47 -16.59
CA LYS A 137 10.37 2.69 -16.92
C LYS A 137 11.24 2.12 -15.81
N GLY A 138 12.01 1.08 -16.12
CA GLY A 138 12.89 0.41 -15.18
C GLY A 138 13.68 -0.68 -15.89
N THR A 139 14.60 -1.31 -15.15
CA THR A 139 15.49 -2.35 -15.66
C THR A 139 14.99 -3.76 -15.37
N TYR A 140 14.11 -3.93 -14.37
CA TYR A 140 13.58 -5.23 -14.00
C TYR A 140 12.60 -5.77 -15.04
N ASP A 141 12.68 -7.07 -15.33
CA ASP A 141 11.72 -7.73 -16.21
C ASP A 141 10.58 -8.37 -15.41
N LEU A 142 9.39 -7.77 -15.49
CA LEU A 142 8.21 -8.33 -14.86
C LEU A 142 7.72 -9.61 -15.52
N ASN A 143 8.13 -9.94 -16.75
CA ASN A 143 7.67 -11.12 -17.47
C ASN A 143 8.13 -12.43 -16.82
N TYR A 144 9.24 -12.39 -16.07
CA TYR A 144 9.75 -13.52 -15.31
C TYR A 144 8.76 -14.04 -14.25
N TYR A 145 7.87 -13.19 -13.74
CA TYR A 145 6.96 -13.54 -12.66
C TYR A 145 5.58 -13.91 -13.20
N GLN A 146 4.85 -14.78 -12.52
CA GLN A 146 3.44 -15.01 -12.80
C GLN A 146 2.59 -13.87 -12.21
N LEU A 147 1.45 -13.55 -12.83
CA LEU A 147 0.57 -12.47 -12.35
C LEU A 147 0.05 -12.74 -10.92
N ASN A 148 -0.22 -14.00 -10.59
CA ASN A 148 -0.64 -14.43 -9.25
C ASN A 148 0.44 -14.20 -8.16
N GLN A 149 1.73 -14.08 -8.52
CA GLN A 149 2.82 -13.77 -7.60
C GLN A 149 2.84 -12.29 -7.23
N ILE A 150 2.30 -11.41 -8.09
CA ILE A 150 2.16 -9.99 -7.80
C ILE A 150 0.97 -9.80 -6.86
N LYS A 151 1.25 -9.60 -5.57
CA LYS A 151 0.17 -9.49 -4.57
C LYS A 151 -0.39 -8.09 -4.43
N ARG A 152 0.43 -7.07 -4.73
CA ARG A 152 0.06 -5.65 -4.58
C ARG A 152 0.83 -4.79 -5.56
N VAL A 153 0.21 -3.71 -5.99
CA VAL A 153 0.85 -2.61 -6.71
C VAL A 153 0.62 -1.31 -5.96
N ARG A 154 1.66 -0.50 -5.81
CA ARG A 154 1.56 0.83 -5.19
C ARG A 154 1.98 1.90 -6.17
N LEU A 155 1.21 2.98 -6.23
CA LEU A 155 1.70 4.22 -6.83
C LEU A 155 2.33 5.06 -5.72
N VAL A 156 3.59 5.43 -5.90
CA VAL A 156 4.43 6.07 -4.89
C VAL A 156 4.96 7.40 -5.43
N LYS A 157 4.81 8.48 -4.64
CA LYS A 157 5.41 9.79 -4.90
C LYS A 157 6.81 9.84 -4.29
N ARG A 158 7.82 9.99 -5.14
CA ARG A 158 9.22 10.27 -4.78
C ARG A 158 9.52 11.75 -5.06
N THR A 159 10.74 12.19 -4.75
CA THR A 159 11.17 13.57 -4.99
C THR A 159 11.29 13.89 -6.48
N ASP A 160 11.67 12.91 -7.29
CA ASP A 160 11.97 13.03 -8.72
C ASP A 160 10.85 12.49 -9.64
N GLY A 161 9.67 12.21 -9.07
CA GLY A 161 8.49 11.78 -9.82
C GLY A 161 7.66 10.70 -9.13
N TYR A 162 6.89 9.97 -9.93
CA TYR A 162 6.02 8.89 -9.48
C TYR A 162 6.55 7.53 -9.91
N TYR A 163 6.29 6.52 -9.09
CA TYR A 163 6.75 5.16 -9.28
C TYR A 163 5.61 4.16 -9.09
N ALA A 164 5.61 3.10 -9.88
CA ALA A 164 4.82 1.91 -9.66
C ALA A 164 5.69 0.87 -8.96
N GLN A 165 5.32 0.52 -7.73
CA GLN A 165 6.02 -0.44 -6.89
C GLN A 165 5.22 -1.75 -6.85
N PHE A 166 5.85 -2.85 -7.27
CA PHE A 166 5.27 -4.18 -7.31
C PHE A 166 5.76 -4.99 -6.12
N ALA A 167 4.83 -5.52 -5.33
CA ALA A 167 5.14 -6.43 -4.24
C ALA A 167 4.91 -7.86 -4.71
N ILE A 168 6.00 -8.59 -4.94
CA ILE A 168 5.98 -9.91 -5.56
C ILE A 168 6.31 -10.96 -4.49
N GLN A 169 5.46 -11.98 -4.37
CA GLN A 169 5.70 -13.13 -3.53
C GLN A 169 6.53 -14.16 -4.28
N ILE A 170 7.78 -14.32 -3.84
CA ILE A 170 8.68 -15.38 -4.28
C ILE A 170 9.38 -15.96 -3.06
N ASP A 171 9.70 -17.24 -3.13
CA ASP A 171 10.57 -17.91 -2.19
C ASP A 171 12.01 -17.78 -2.71
N LEU A 172 12.73 -16.80 -2.17
CA LEU A 172 14.15 -16.62 -2.47
C LEU A 172 14.93 -17.71 -1.75
N LYS A 173 15.26 -18.79 -2.46
CA LYS A 173 16.33 -19.70 -2.06
C LYS A 173 17.62 -19.16 -2.65
N ILE A 174 18.47 -18.57 -1.81
CA ILE A 174 19.82 -18.19 -2.20
C ILE A 174 20.68 -19.42 -1.94
N GLU A 175 21.13 -20.08 -3.00
CA GLU A 175 22.17 -21.11 -2.89
C GLU A 175 23.48 -20.40 -2.54
N SER A 176 23.91 -20.54 -1.29
CA SER A 176 25.18 -20.02 -0.79
C SER A 176 26.11 -21.17 -0.46
N GLN A 177 27.39 -21.03 -0.80
CA GLN A 177 28.39 -21.98 -0.32
C GLN A 177 28.54 -21.85 1.21
N PRO A 178 28.59 -22.96 1.96
CA PRO A 178 28.87 -22.93 3.40
C PRO A 178 30.23 -22.27 3.64
N THR A 179 30.29 -21.26 4.51
CA THR A 179 31.54 -20.53 4.79
C THR A 179 32.51 -21.33 5.68
N GLY A 180 32.09 -22.48 6.20
CA GLY A 180 32.85 -23.29 7.16
C GLY A 180 33.03 -22.63 8.54
N LYS A 181 32.51 -21.41 8.75
CA LYS A 181 32.60 -20.67 10.01
C LYS A 181 31.27 -20.77 10.75
N ALA A 182 31.31 -21.29 11.98
CA ALA A 182 30.16 -21.29 12.87
C ALA A 182 30.00 -19.91 13.51
N VAL A 183 28.84 -19.28 13.30
CA VAL A 183 28.44 -18.06 14.02
C VAL A 183 27.25 -18.43 14.89
N GLY A 184 27.43 -18.39 16.21
CA GLY A 184 26.34 -18.53 17.17
C GLY A 184 25.60 -17.21 17.32
N LEU A 185 24.29 -17.21 17.07
CA LEU A 185 23.40 -16.09 17.40
C LEU A 185 22.65 -16.44 18.67
N ASP A 186 23.10 -15.89 19.79
CA ASP A 186 22.37 -15.95 21.05
C ASP A 186 21.38 -14.78 21.11
N VAL A 187 20.09 -15.09 21.25
CA VAL A 187 18.98 -14.14 21.31
C VAL A 187 18.35 -14.21 22.70
N GLY A 188 19.12 -13.81 23.71
CA GLY A 188 18.65 -13.63 25.09
C GLY A 188 17.53 -12.62 25.25
#